data_AF-A0A1W5D2E5-F1
#
_entry.id   AF-A0A1W5D2E5-F1
#
_cell.length_a   1.000
_cell.length_b   1.000
_cell.length_c   1.000
_cell.angle_alpha   90.00
_cell.angle_beta   90.00
_cell.angle_gamma   90.00
#
_symmetry.space_group_name_H-M   'P 1'
#
loop_
_entity.id
_entity.type
_entity.pdbx_description
1 polymer ?
#
loop_
_entity_poly.entity_id
_entity_poly.type
_entity_poly.pdbx_seq_one_letter_code
_entity_poly.pdbx_strand_id
1 'polypeptide(L)'
;MKLTADEHPERAGRLHNLGLGYRDRYQRKGTAADLDVAIQQFLEPIRLTPDDHPERAGRLHNLGIGYGNRYQRKGTEADLDAAIQQLLESIRLTPDDHPEREGRLNILGIGYGNR
;
A
#
# COMPACT_ATOMS: atom_id res chain seq x y z
N MET A 1 -10.31 -11.60 -28.16
CA MET A 1 -9.14 -12.04 -27.39
C MET A 1 -9.46 -11.82 -25.92
N LYS A 2 -9.95 -12.86 -25.23
CA LYS A 2 -10.23 -12.81 -23.78
C LYS A 2 -8.88 -12.97 -23.08
N LEU A 3 -8.31 -11.88 -22.56
CA LEU A 3 -7.22 -11.95 -21.60
C LEU A 3 -7.79 -12.66 -20.37
N THR A 4 -7.30 -13.86 -20.10
CA THR A 4 -7.80 -14.74 -19.06
C THR A 4 -7.49 -14.14 -17.69
N ALA A 5 -8.49 -14.21 -16.80
CA ALA A 5 -8.43 -13.68 -15.44
C ALA A 5 -7.27 -14.24 -14.59
N ASP A 6 -6.51 -15.23 -15.08
CA ASP A 6 -5.36 -15.84 -14.40
C ASP A 6 -4.02 -15.10 -14.64
N GLU A 7 -3.84 -14.37 -15.75
CA GLU A 7 -2.60 -13.61 -15.98
C GLU A 7 -2.54 -12.33 -15.11
N HIS A 8 -3.69 -11.80 -14.73
CA HIS A 8 -3.82 -10.56 -13.97
C HIS A 8 -3.41 -10.71 -12.48
N PRO A 9 -3.83 -11.75 -11.74
CA PRO A 9 -3.45 -11.99 -10.35
C PRO A 9 -1.96 -12.24 -10.17
N GLU A 10 -1.36 -13.10 -11.01
CA GLU A 10 0.08 -13.38 -10.92
C GLU A 10 0.93 -12.14 -11.20
N ARG A 11 0.57 -11.37 -12.23
CA ARG A 11 1.26 -10.11 -12.54
C ARG A 11 1.14 -9.13 -11.38
N ALA A 12 -0.06 -9.00 -10.81
CA ALA A 12 -0.28 -8.11 -9.68
C ALA A 12 0.50 -8.53 -8.43
N GLY A 13 0.61 -9.84 -8.17
CA GLY A 13 1.45 -10.37 -7.09
C GLY A 13 2.94 -10.10 -7.30
N ARG A 14 3.45 -10.31 -8.52
CA ARG A 14 4.86 -10.02 -8.86
C ARG A 14 5.21 -8.54 -8.69
N LEU A 15 4.35 -7.64 -9.19
CA LEU A 15 4.52 -6.20 -9.03
C LEU A 15 4.45 -5.76 -7.56
N HIS A 16 3.52 -6.35 -6.80
CA HIS A 16 3.42 -6.10 -5.36
C HIS A 16 4.71 -6.47 -4.62
N ASN A 17 5.24 -7.66 -4.88
CA ASN A 17 6.50 -8.12 -4.28
C ASN A 17 7.70 -7.25 -4.68
N LEU A 18 7.72 -6.76 -5.92
CA LEU A 18 8.73 -5.81 -6.37
C LEU A 18 8.64 -4.50 -5.57
N GLY A 19 7.44 -3.98 -5.35
CA GLY A 19 7.21 -2.81 -4.51
C GLY A 19 7.69 -2.99 -3.08
N LEU A 20 7.45 -4.17 -2.48
CA LEU A 20 7.97 -4.52 -1.15
C LEU A 20 9.50 -4.50 -1.12
N GLY A 21 10.17 -5.10 -2.10
CA GLY A 21 11.62 -5.11 -2.18
C GLY A 21 12.23 -3.70 -2.27
N TYR A 22 11.61 -2.79 -3.04
CA TYR A 22 12.03 -1.39 -3.11
C TYR A 22 11.79 -0.64 -1.81
N ARG A 23 10.67 -0.87 -1.13
CA ARG A 23 10.38 -0.26 0.18
C ARG A 23 11.38 -0.70 1.24
N ASP A 24 11.69 -1.99 1.30
CA ASP A 24 12.69 -2.54 2.23
C ASP A 24 14.08 -1.97 1.95
N ARG A 25 14.45 -1.85 0.67
CA ARG A 25 15.70 -1.21 0.27
C ARG A 25 15.72 0.26 0.69
N TYR A 26 14.61 0.99 0.54
CA TYR A 26 14.49 2.35 1.07
C TYR A 26 14.66 2.39 2.59
N GLN A 27 14.00 1.52 3.36
CA GLN A 27 14.14 1.48 4.82
C GLN A 27 15.59 1.24 5.26
N ARG A 28 16.33 0.41 4.52
CA ARG A 28 17.73 0.08 4.83
C ARG A 28 18.73 1.14 4.38
N LYS A 29 18.46 1.84 3.27
CA LYS A 29 19.46 2.73 2.61
C LYS A 29 19.06 4.20 2.57
N GLY A 30 17.83 4.54 2.93
CA GLY A 30 17.30 5.90 2.87
C GLY A 30 17.14 6.47 1.45
N THR A 31 17.26 5.66 0.39
CA THR A 31 17.24 6.14 -1.00
C THR A 31 15.84 6.57 -1.43
N ALA A 32 15.65 7.85 -1.79
CA ALA A 32 14.35 8.41 -2.16
C ALA A 32 13.75 7.80 -3.43
N ALA A 33 14.60 7.56 -4.42
CA ALA A 33 14.18 6.94 -5.68
C ALA A 33 13.56 5.56 -5.46
N ASP A 34 14.10 4.76 -4.52
CA ASP A 34 13.55 3.44 -4.22
C ASP A 34 12.13 3.55 -3.63
N LEU A 35 11.87 4.57 -2.80
CA LEU A 35 10.53 4.81 -2.26
C LEU A 35 9.53 5.24 -3.35
N ASP A 36 9.96 6.14 -4.24
CA ASP A 36 9.12 6.57 -5.37
C ASP A 36 8.78 5.39 -6.29
N VAL A 37 9.76 4.50 -6.56
CA VAL A 37 9.53 3.27 -7.33
C VAL A 37 8.59 2.32 -6.58
N ALA A 38 8.76 2.11 -5.28
CA ALA A 38 7.88 1.26 -4.49
C ALA A 38 6.41 1.67 -4.61
N ILE A 39 6.12 2.96 -4.50
CA ILE A 39 4.76 3.52 -4.65
C ILE A 39 4.20 3.20 -6.06
N GLN A 40 4.99 3.37 -7.11
CA GLN A 40 4.56 3.03 -8.48
C GLN A 40 4.24 1.54 -8.62
N GLN A 41 5.06 0.67 -8.03
CA GLN A 41 4.85 -0.78 -8.07
C GLN A 41 3.66 -1.25 -7.24
N PHE A 42 3.18 -0.46 -6.28
CA PHE A 42 1.95 -0.76 -5.53
C PHE A 42 0.67 -0.30 -6.25
N LEU A 43 0.73 0.76 -7.06
CA LEU A 43 -0.44 1.32 -7.76
C LEU A 43 -1.04 0.36 -8.79
N GLU A 44 -0.20 -0.27 -9.60
CA GLU A 44 -0.66 -1.16 -10.67
C GLU A 44 -1.36 -2.42 -10.13
N PRO A 45 -0.84 -3.14 -9.13
CA PRO A 45 -1.55 -4.24 -8.48
C PRO A 45 -2.95 -3.86 -8.04
N ILE A 46 -3.13 -2.71 -7.38
CA ILE A 46 -4.44 -2.27 -6.89
C ILE A 46 -5.44 -2.12 -8.04
N ARG A 47 -5.02 -1.55 -9.18
CA ARG A 47 -5.87 -1.44 -10.39
C ARG A 47 -6.25 -2.78 -11.00
N LEU A 48 -5.40 -3.79 -10.83
CA LEU A 48 -5.61 -5.16 -11.33
C LEU A 48 -6.37 -6.03 -10.32
N THR A 49 -6.67 -5.53 -9.13
CA THR A 49 -7.33 -6.29 -8.05
C THR A 49 -8.79 -5.87 -7.91
N PRO A 50 -9.76 -6.78 -8.12
CA PRO A 50 -11.15 -6.52 -7.79
C PRO A 50 -11.37 -6.16 -6.33
N ASP A 51 -12.38 -5.34 -6.05
CA ASP A 51 -12.67 -4.81 -4.71
C ASP A 51 -12.96 -5.90 -3.66
N ASP A 52 -13.50 -7.03 -4.09
CA ASP A 52 -13.85 -8.20 -3.27
C ASP A 52 -12.68 -9.20 -3.07
N HIS A 53 -11.53 -8.94 -3.69
CA HIS A 53 -10.40 -9.85 -3.60
C HIS A 53 -9.68 -9.72 -2.24
N PRO A 54 -9.35 -10.84 -1.57
CA PRO A 54 -8.80 -10.84 -0.20
C PRO A 54 -7.49 -10.06 -0.07
N GLU A 55 -6.63 -10.10 -1.10
CA GLU A 55 -5.35 -9.39 -1.08
C GLU A 55 -5.46 -7.86 -1.25
N ARG A 56 -6.61 -7.33 -1.71
CA ARG A 56 -6.72 -5.90 -2.03
C ARG A 56 -6.44 -5.02 -0.82
N ALA A 57 -6.98 -5.43 0.33
CA ALA A 57 -6.81 -4.72 1.58
C ALA A 57 -5.33 -4.64 2.00
N GLY A 58 -4.54 -5.71 1.80
CA GLY A 58 -3.09 -5.70 2.06
C GLY A 58 -2.31 -4.85 1.05
N ARG A 59 -2.71 -4.85 -0.23
CA ARG A 59 -2.08 -4.03 -1.28
C ARG A 59 -2.25 -2.53 -0.99
N LEU A 60 -3.44 -2.11 -0.60
CA LEU A 60 -3.73 -0.74 -0.16
C LEU A 60 -2.95 -0.33 1.09
N HIS A 61 -2.84 -1.24 2.06
CA HIS A 61 -2.08 -1.00 3.28
C HIS A 61 -0.63 -0.63 2.96
N ASN A 62 0.01 -1.41 2.09
CA ASN A 62 1.39 -1.18 1.69
C ASN A 62 1.56 0.12 0.88
N LEU A 63 0.59 0.47 0.04
CA LEU A 63 0.58 1.77 -0.66
C LEU A 63 0.46 2.93 0.33
N GLY A 64 -0.42 2.82 1.33
CA GLY A 64 -0.60 3.83 2.37
C GLY A 64 0.68 4.06 3.19
N ILE A 65 1.38 2.98 3.57
CA ILE A 65 2.70 3.08 4.21
C ILE A 65 3.71 3.77 3.29
N GLY A 66 3.72 3.44 1.99
CA GLY A 66 4.61 4.07 1.02
C GLY A 66 4.45 5.60 0.96
N TYR A 67 3.20 6.06 0.86
CA TYR A 67 2.89 7.49 0.91
C TYR A 67 3.26 8.13 2.26
N GLY A 68 3.01 7.46 3.38
CA GLY A 68 3.40 7.92 4.71
C GLY A 68 4.90 8.13 4.87
N ASN A 69 5.69 7.15 4.44
CA ASN A 69 7.14 7.25 4.40
C ASN A 69 7.60 8.43 3.55
N ARG A 70 6.89 8.74 2.47
CA ARG A 70 7.23 9.85 1.57
C ARG A 70 6.87 11.20 2.19
N TYR A 71 5.73 11.28 2.85
CA TYR A 71 5.34 12.44 3.65
C TYR A 71 6.36 12.72 4.75
N GLN A 72 6.77 11.73 5.55
CA GLN A 72 7.78 11.90 6.60
C GLN A 72 9.10 12.48 6.07
N ARG A 73 9.44 12.21 4.80
CA ARG A 73 10.64 12.74 4.16
C ARG A 73 10.47 14.13 3.56
N LYS A 74 9.36 14.37 2.87
CA LYS A 74 9.17 15.55 2.01
C LYS A 74 8.24 16.60 2.63
N GLY A 75 7.44 16.23 3.63
CA GLY A 75 6.42 17.08 4.24
C GLY A 75 5.22 17.37 3.33
N THR A 76 5.06 16.65 2.21
CA THR A 76 3.96 16.91 1.26
C THR A 76 2.61 16.49 1.83
N GLU A 77 1.72 17.44 2.11
CA GLU A 77 0.37 17.15 2.60
C GLU A 77 -0.43 16.22 1.67
N ALA A 78 -0.23 16.34 0.35
CA ALA A 78 -0.86 15.43 -0.62
C ALA A 78 -0.43 13.96 -0.44
N ASP A 79 0.82 13.69 -0.05
CA ASP A 79 1.27 12.34 0.27
C ASP A 79 0.64 11.87 1.59
N LEU A 80 0.47 12.76 2.57
CA LEU A 80 -0.22 12.46 3.83
C LEU A 80 -1.69 12.08 3.60
N ASP A 81 -2.43 12.88 2.83
CA ASP A 81 -3.83 12.62 2.52
C ASP A 81 -3.99 11.32 1.73
N ALA A 82 -3.11 11.08 0.75
CA ALA A 82 -3.10 9.82 0.02
C ALA A 82 -2.87 8.63 0.96
N ALA A 83 -1.91 8.74 1.90
CA ALA A 83 -1.64 7.68 2.86
C ALA A 83 -2.87 7.34 3.72
N ILE A 84 -3.54 8.36 4.26
CA ILE A 84 -4.74 8.19 5.09
C ILE A 84 -5.85 7.53 4.27
N GLN A 85 -6.10 8.02 3.05
CA GLN A 85 -7.14 7.46 2.17
C GLN A 85 -6.92 5.96 1.90
N GLN A 86 -5.69 5.56 1.57
CA GLN A 86 -5.40 4.15 1.27
C GLN A 86 -5.51 3.25 2.52
N LEU A 87 -5.10 3.76 3.69
CA LEU A 87 -5.20 3.01 4.94
C LEU A 87 -6.64 2.85 5.42
N LEU A 88 -7.46 3.90 5.30
CA LEU A 88 -8.89 3.82 5.62
C LEU A 88 -9.60 2.82 4.72
N GLU A 89 -9.32 2.83 3.42
CA GLU A 89 -9.87 1.85 2.49
C GLU A 89 -9.39 0.43 2.81
N SER A 90 -8.12 0.25 3.18
CA SER A 90 -7.61 -1.04 3.63
C SER A 90 -8.38 -1.57 4.83
N ILE A 91 -8.66 -0.73 5.83
CA ILE A 91 -9.44 -1.11 7.02
C ILE A 91 -10.88 -1.43 6.65
N ARG A 92 -11.52 -0.62 5.79
CA ARG A 92 -12.89 -0.86 5.32
C ARG A 92 -13.05 -2.23 4.65
N LEU A 93 -12.02 -2.70 3.96
CA LEU A 93 -12.00 -4.01 3.30
C LEU A 93 -11.53 -5.15 4.20
N THR A 94 -11.13 -4.88 5.44
CA THR A 94 -10.68 -5.90 6.39
C THR A 94 -11.85 -6.33 7.28
N PRO A 95 -12.27 -7.61 7.25
CA PRO A 95 -13.31 -8.13 8.15
C PRO A 95 -12.98 -7.88 9.62
N ASP A 96 -14.00 -7.63 10.44
CA ASP A 96 -13.83 -7.27 11.85
C ASP A 96 -13.11 -8.33 12.69
N ASP A 97 -13.23 -9.60 12.32
CA ASP A 97 -12.59 -10.76 12.94
C ASP A 97 -11.19 -11.09 12.37
N HIS A 98 -10.71 -10.30 11.40
CA HIS A 98 -9.42 -10.56 10.76
C HIS A 98 -8.25 -10.20 11.68
N PRO A 99 -7.26 -11.09 11.87
CA PRO A 99 -6.17 -10.90 12.83
C PRO A 99 -5.32 -9.66 12.57
N GLU A 100 -5.19 -9.23 11.31
CA GLU A 100 -4.41 -8.03 10.95
C GLU A 100 -5.17 -6.71 11.14
N ARG A 101 -6.47 -6.72 11.46
CA ARG A 101 -7.28 -5.50 11.52
C ARG A 101 -6.79 -4.53 12.59
N GLU A 102 -6.46 -5.04 13.77
CA GLU A 102 -5.92 -4.22 14.87
C GLU A 102 -4.60 -3.56 14.49
N GLY A 103 -3.71 -4.29 13.81
CA GLY A 103 -2.44 -3.74 13.31
C GLY A 103 -2.65 -2.59 12.32
N ARG A 104 -3.64 -2.72 11.43
CA ARG A 104 -4.00 -1.67 10.45
C ARG A 104 -4.59 -0.43 11.13
N LEU A 105 -5.41 -0.61 12.16
CA LEU A 105 -5.97 0.49 12.97
C LEU A 105 -4.89 1.27 13.73
N ASN A 106 -3.93 0.56 14.34
CA ASN A 106 -2.84 1.18 15.10
C ASN A 106 -1.98 2.11 14.24
N ILE A 107 -1.76 1.77 12.96
CA ILE A 107 -0.94 2.58 12.05
C ILE A 107 -1.57 3.95 11.75
N LEU A 108 -2.91 4.06 11.70
CA LEU A 108 -3.58 5.36 11.57
C LEU A 108 -3.45 6.19 12.84
N GLY A 109 -3.63 5.57 14.01
CA GLY A 109 -3.55 6.26 15.30
C GLY A 109 -2.15 6.82 15.60
N ILE A 110 -1.09 6.08 15.27
CA ILE A 110 0.30 6.48 15.52
C ILE A 110 0.82 7.44 14.45
N GLY A 111 0.48 7.21 13.18
CA GLY A 111 1.06 7.95 12.05
C GLY A 111 0.41 9.30 11.77
N TYR A 112 -0.90 9.42 12.03
CA TYR A 112 -1.72 10.53 11.50
C TYR A 112 -2.72 11.12 12.49
N GLY A 113 -2.77 10.62 13.73
CA GLY A 113 -3.62 11.16 14.79
C GLY A 113 -3.11 12.48 15.38
N ASN A 114 -1.85 12.83 15.15
CA ASN A 114 -1.22 14.07 15.65
C ASN A 114 -1.13 15.13 14.54
N ARG A 115 -2.28 15.55 13.99
CA ARG A 115 -2.38 16.78 13.20
C ARG A 115 -2.46 17.99 14.12
#